data_AF-A0A3M9Z1R7-F1
#
_entry.id   AF-A0A3M9Z1R7-F1
#
_cell.length_a   1.000
_cell.length_b   1.000
_cell.length_c   1.000
_cell.angle_alpha   90.00
_cell.angle_beta   90.00
_cell.angle_gamma   90.00
#
_symmetry.space_group_name_H-M   'P 1'
#
loop_
_entity.id
_entity.type
_entity.pdbx_description
1 polymer ?
#
loop_
_entity_poly.entity_id
_entity_poly.type
_entity_poly.pdbx_seq_one_letter_code
_entity_poly.pdbx_strand_id
1 'polypeptide(L)'
;MVPEPGPFVLQTALNDFNVSYELNAYTNHPEIMPRIYSELHQNIQDYCNQAGIEILSPTYSSLRDGNHSTLPGDYLPDDYSPPSFQIQSKNGQ
;
A
#
# COMPACT_ATOMS: atom_id res chain seq x y z
N MET A 1 -22.85 -3.88 -34.49
CA MET A 1 -21.57 -3.99 -33.75
C MET A 1 -21.89 -3.86 -32.28
N VAL A 2 -21.41 -4.77 -31.45
CA VAL A 2 -21.52 -4.63 -30.00
C VAL A 2 -20.42 -3.64 -29.57
N PRO A 3 -20.75 -2.55 -28.87
CA PRO A 3 -19.71 -1.64 -28.36
C PRO A 3 -18.81 -2.41 -27.40
N GLU A 4 -17.49 -2.28 -27.57
CA GLU A 4 -16.55 -2.87 -26.62
C GLU A 4 -16.80 -2.23 -25.24
N PRO A 5 -17.11 -3.04 -24.21
CA PRO A 5 -17.29 -2.51 -22.88
C PRO A 5 -16.00 -1.85 -22.39
N GLY A 6 -16.09 -0.61 -21.92
CA GLY A 6 -14.96 0.07 -21.29
C GLY A 6 -14.54 -0.60 -19.98
N PRO A 7 -13.32 -0.35 -19.50
CA PRO A 7 -12.89 -0.87 -18.20
C PRO A 7 -13.73 -0.27 -17.06
N PHE A 8 -13.91 -1.04 -16.00
CA PHE A 8 -14.67 -0.62 -14.82
C PHE A 8 -14.11 -1.23 -13.54
N VAL A 9 -14.44 -0.63 -12.40
CA VAL A 9 -14.08 -1.12 -11.07
C VAL A 9 -15.35 -1.40 -10.27
N LEU A 10 -15.41 -2.55 -9.63
CA LEU A 10 -16.48 -2.91 -8.71
C LEU A 10 -15.92 -2.96 -7.28
N GLN A 11 -16.65 -2.41 -6.32
CA GLN A 11 -16.44 -2.74 -4.91
C GLN A 11 -17.25 -3.98 -4.58
N THR A 12 -16.58 -5.10 -4.32
CA THR A 12 -17.22 -6.42 -4.22
C THR A 12 -17.53 -6.80 -2.78
N ALA A 13 -16.76 -6.31 -1.81
CA ALA A 13 -16.97 -6.58 -0.39
C ALA A 13 -16.40 -5.48 0.51
N LEU A 14 -16.94 -5.41 1.72
CA LEU A 14 -16.37 -4.68 2.85
C LEU A 14 -16.03 -5.72 3.92
N ASN A 15 -14.76 -6.13 3.98
CA ASN A 15 -14.27 -7.16 4.90
C ASN A 15 -13.79 -6.53 6.22
N ASP A 16 -13.46 -7.39 7.19
CA ASP A 16 -13.02 -6.96 8.52
C ASP A 16 -11.75 -6.08 8.51
N PHE A 17 -10.87 -6.25 7.52
CA PHE A 17 -9.56 -5.56 7.46
C PHE A 17 -9.26 -4.87 6.12
N ASN A 18 -10.18 -4.91 5.15
CA ASN A 18 -9.98 -4.28 3.85
C ASN A 18 -11.31 -4.11 3.10
N VAL A 19 -11.31 -3.22 2.12
CA VAL A 19 -12.34 -3.16 1.09
C VAL A 19 -11.85 -3.98 -0.10
N SER A 20 -12.69 -4.85 -0.66
CA SER A 20 -12.37 -5.59 -1.88
C SER A 20 -12.84 -4.84 -3.11
N TYR A 21 -11.92 -4.65 -4.06
CA TYR A 21 -12.21 -4.09 -5.37
C TYR A 21 -11.82 -5.09 -6.47
N GLU A 22 -12.58 -5.09 -7.55
CA GLU A 22 -12.30 -5.86 -8.76
C GLU A 22 -12.18 -4.89 -9.94
N LEU A 23 -11.00 -4.88 -10.56
CA LEU A 23 -10.74 -4.08 -11.76
C LEU A 23 -10.91 -4.98 -12.99
N ASN A 24 -11.85 -4.61 -13.85
CA ASN A 24 -12.18 -5.32 -15.07
C ASN A 24 -11.72 -4.51 -16.28
N ALA A 25 -10.89 -5.12 -17.12
CA ALA A 25 -10.41 -4.55 -18.36
C ALA A 25 -10.34 -5.64 -19.44
N TYR A 26 -10.47 -5.22 -20.70
CA TYR A 26 -10.47 -6.10 -21.86
C TYR A 26 -9.18 -5.90 -22.66
N THR A 27 -8.61 -6.99 -23.16
CA THR A 27 -7.43 -6.95 -24.04
C THR A 27 -7.59 -7.94 -25.19
N ASN A 28 -7.15 -7.54 -26.37
CA ASN A 28 -7.00 -8.39 -27.56
C ASN A 28 -5.59 -9.00 -27.65
N HIS A 29 -4.73 -8.78 -26.65
CA HIS A 29 -3.34 -9.23 -26.58
C HIS A 29 -3.10 -10.23 -25.43
N PRO A 30 -3.74 -11.42 -25.46
CA PRO A 30 -3.58 -12.42 -24.41
C PRO A 30 -2.13 -12.93 -24.27
N GLU A 31 -1.33 -12.85 -25.33
CA GLU A 31 0.05 -13.33 -25.41
C GLU A 31 1.02 -12.57 -24.49
N ILE A 32 0.68 -11.33 -24.11
CA ILE A 32 1.48 -10.50 -23.20
C ILE A 32 0.80 -10.27 -21.84
N MET A 33 -0.18 -11.10 -21.46
CA MET A 33 -0.90 -10.97 -20.18
C MET A 33 0.01 -10.85 -18.95
N PRO A 34 1.13 -11.61 -18.82
CA PRO A 34 2.03 -11.43 -17.68
C PRO A 34 2.58 -10.01 -17.56
N ARG A 35 2.88 -9.36 -18.70
CA ARG A 35 3.38 -7.98 -18.74
C ARG A 35 2.26 -6.99 -18.44
N ILE A 36 1.07 -7.17 -19.02
CA ILE A 36 -0.11 -6.34 -18.75
C ILE A 36 -0.43 -6.35 -17.24
N TYR A 37 -0.46 -7.52 -16.60
CA TYR A 37 -0.70 -7.61 -15.17
C TYR A 37 0.40 -6.94 -14.33
N SER A 38 1.67 -7.12 -14.71
CA SER A 38 2.78 -6.47 -14.00
C SER A 38 2.65 -4.95 -14.06
N GLU A 39 2.39 -4.39 -15.25
CA GLU A 39 2.21 -2.95 -15.42
C GLU A 39 0.96 -2.45 -14.69
N LEU A 40 -0.14 -3.21 -14.71
CA LEU A 40 -1.36 -2.87 -13.96
C LEU A 40 -1.11 -2.81 -12.45
N HIS A 41 -0.44 -3.81 -11.87
CA HIS A 41 -0.12 -3.83 -10.45
C HIS A 41 0.83 -2.70 -10.05
N GLN A 42 1.80 -2.35 -10.90
CA GLN A 42 2.68 -1.21 -10.67
C GLN A 42 1.87 0.09 -10.65
N ASN A 43 1.03 0.32 -11.66
CA ASN A 43 0.18 1.51 -11.72
C ASN A 43 -0.74 1.63 -10.50
N ILE A 44 -1.37 0.53 -10.07
CA ILE A 44 -2.22 0.54 -8.86
C ILE A 44 -1.44 1.03 -7.64
N GLN A 45 -0.22 0.50 -7.43
CA GLN A 45 0.64 0.94 -6.33
C GLN A 45 1.02 2.42 -6.45
N ASP A 46 1.47 2.85 -7.64
CA ASP A 46 1.90 4.23 -7.88
C ASP A 46 0.76 5.23 -7.65
N TYR A 47 -0.45 4.93 -8.15
CA TYR A 47 -1.62 5.81 -7.97
C TYR A 47 -2.13 5.81 -6.53
N CYS A 48 -2.14 4.67 -5.85
CA CYS A 48 -2.49 4.63 -4.42
C CYS A 48 -1.50 5.49 -3.62
N ASN A 49 -0.19 5.33 -3.85
CA ASN A 49 0.84 6.14 -3.20
C ASN A 49 0.66 7.64 -3.46
N GLN A 50 0.42 8.04 -4.72
CA GLN A 50 0.17 9.45 -5.09
C GLN A 50 -1.09 10.01 -4.43
N ALA A 51 -2.12 9.20 -4.25
CA ALA A 51 -3.35 9.57 -3.57
C ALA A 51 -3.23 9.54 -2.03
N GLY A 52 -2.08 9.15 -1.48
CA GLY A 52 -1.88 8.98 -0.03
C GLY A 52 -2.63 7.77 0.55
N ILE A 53 -2.96 6.78 -0.29
CA ILE A 53 -3.58 5.51 0.12
C ILE A 53 -2.47 4.47 0.28
N GLU A 54 -2.26 4.02 1.52
CA GLU A 54 -1.29 2.97 1.82
C GLU A 54 -1.86 1.58 1.52
N ILE A 55 -1.20 0.82 0.65
CA ILE A 55 -1.52 -0.60 0.41
C ILE A 55 -0.72 -1.44 1.41
N LEU A 56 -1.40 -1.99 2.41
CA LEU A 56 -0.78 -2.77 3.48
C LEU A 56 -1.20 -4.24 3.42
N SER A 57 -0.28 -5.12 3.85
CA SER A 57 -0.63 -6.52 4.10
C SER A 57 -1.53 -6.61 5.34
N PRO A 58 -2.61 -7.43 5.33
CA PRO A 58 -3.44 -7.68 6.52
C PRO A 58 -2.64 -8.20 7.72
N THR A 59 -1.48 -8.82 7.49
CA THR A 59 -0.57 -9.32 8.52
C THR A 59 0.47 -8.30 8.98
N TYR A 60 0.36 -7.02 8.58
CA TYR A 60 1.23 -5.97 9.11
C TYR A 60 0.92 -5.72 10.59
N SER A 61 1.56 -6.49 11.46
CA SER A 61 1.56 -6.27 12.91
C SER A 61 2.84 -5.52 13.26
N SER A 62 2.72 -4.23 13.55
CA SER A 62 3.80 -3.47 14.20
C SER A 62 3.46 -3.25 15.66
N LEU A 63 4.18 -3.94 16.55
CA LEU A 63 4.39 -3.48 17.92
C LEU A 63 5.82 -2.93 17.96
N ARG A 64 5.93 -1.61 17.85
CA ARG A 64 7.21 -0.90 18.00
C ARG A 64 7.38 -0.55 19.48
N ASP A 65 8.53 -0.90 20.05
CA ASP A 65 9.10 -0.16 21.20
C ASP A 65 9.56 1.25 20.78
N GLY A 66 9.54 1.53 19.47
CA GLY A 66 9.65 2.87 18.90
C GLY A 66 11.07 3.40 18.71
N ASN A 67 12.05 2.89 19.44
CA ASN A 67 13.31 3.62 19.59
C ASN A 67 14.33 3.38 18.44
N HIS A 68 14.59 2.16 17.95
CA HIS A 68 15.64 1.93 16.92
C HIS A 68 15.15 1.91 15.46
N SER A 69 15.98 2.38 14.52
CA SER A 69 15.71 2.37 13.08
C SER A 69 15.83 0.96 12.48
N THR A 70 15.07 0.67 11.43
CA THR A 70 15.10 -0.61 10.68
C THR A 70 16.08 -0.59 9.51
N LEU A 71 16.82 0.51 9.33
CA LEU A 71 17.89 0.59 8.34
C LEU A 71 19.04 -0.34 8.74
N PRO A 72 19.67 -1.07 7.80
CA PRO A 72 20.92 -1.76 8.07
C PRO A 72 21.95 -0.76 8.60
N GLY A 73 22.81 -1.19 9.54
CA GLY A 73 23.75 -0.31 10.24
C GLY A 73 24.62 0.55 9.31
N ASP A 74 24.95 0.04 8.12
CA ASP A 74 25.73 0.73 7.09
C ASP A 74 25.04 1.99 6.52
N TYR A 75 23.74 2.15 6.77
CA TYR A 75 22.93 3.31 6.36
C TYR A 75 22.57 4.24 7.53
N LEU A 76 23.07 3.95 8.73
CA LEU A 76 22.91 4.82 9.88
C LEU A 76 24.16 5.71 10.03
N PRO A 77 24.00 7.00 10.34
CA PRO A 77 25.11 7.83 10.76
C PRO A 77 25.84 7.20 11.96
N ASP A 78 27.16 7.40 12.05
CA ASP A 78 27.97 6.87 13.17
C ASP A 78 27.50 7.38 14.54
N ASP A 79 26.79 8.52 14.57
CA ASP A 79 26.22 9.17 15.76
C ASP A 79 24.72 8.89 15.94
N TYR A 80 24.15 7.91 15.24
CA TYR A 80 22.74 7.56 15.35
C TYR A 80 22.39 7.10 16.77
N SER A 81 21.50 7.84 17.44
CA SER A 81 20.85 7.42 18.67
C SER A 81 19.37 7.15 18.43
N PRO A 82 18.84 6.02 18.93
CA PRO A 82 17.41 5.75 18.87
C PRO A 82 16.60 6.84 19.62
N PRO A 83 15.60 7.50 19.00
CA PRO A 83 14.75 8.45 19.72
C PRO A 83 14.01 7.78 20.87
N SER A 84 13.86 8.47 22.00
CA SER A 84 13.09 7.99 23.15
C SER A 84 11.60 8.33 23.04
N PHE A 85 10.73 7.45 23.52
CA PHE A 85 9.28 7.70 23.63
C PHE A 85 8.98 8.92 24.51
N GLN A 86 8.36 9.97 23.95
CA GLN A 86 7.96 11.16 24.70
C GLN A 86 6.47 11.08 25.10
N ILE A 87 6.20 11.08 26.41
CA ILE A 87 4.83 11.14 26.96
C ILE A 87 4.52 12.59 27.33
N GLN A 88 3.63 13.25 26.58
CA GLN A 88 3.07 14.53 27.00
C GLN A 88 1.76 14.29 27.77
N SER A 89 1.82 14.34 29.10
CA SER A 89 0.61 14.40 29.93
C SER A 89 0.02 15.79 29.84
N LYS A 90 -1.18 15.94 29.25
CA LYS A 90 -2.01 17.11 29.52
C LYS A 90 -2.68 16.90 30.87
N ASN A 91 -2.06 17.40 31.93
CA ASN A 91 -2.76 17.56 33.21
C ASN A 91 -3.90 18.57 32.99
N GLY A 92 -5.12 18.16 33.33
CA GLY A 92 -6.32 18.95 33.17
C GLY A 92 -6.27 20.30 33.90
N GLN A 93 -6.84 21.30 33.24
CA GLN A 93 -7.49 22.44 33.89
C GLN A 93 -8.95 22.43 33.47
#